data_AF-A0A3N5UZZ8-F1
#
_entry.id   AF-A0A3N5UZZ8-F1
#
_cell.length_a   1.000
_cell.length_b   1.000
_cell.length_c   1.000
_cell.angle_alpha   90.00
_cell.angle_beta   90.00
_cell.angle_gamma   90.00
#
_symmetry.space_group_name_H-M   'P 1'
#
loop_
_entity.id
_entity.type
_entity.pdbx_description
1 polymer ?
#
loop_
_entity_poly.entity_id
_entity_poly.type
_entity_poly.pdbx_seq_one_letter_code
_entity_poly.pdbx_strand_id
1 'polypeptide(L)' 'WMVFTGMKEGPFALMDKVGLDVIWDIEMVYYNDSKDPKDHPPQALRDKIERGELGVKSGKGFYTYPNPAFLSPDFLKPL' A
#
# COMPACT_ATOMS: atom_id res chain seq x y z
N TRP A 1 -12.15 -6.97 2.96
CA TRP A 1 -11.10 -6.91 3.99
C TRP A 1 -11.58 -6.17 5.22
N MET A 2 -11.78 -4.84 5.22
CA MET A 2 -12.18 -4.08 6.43
C MET A 2 -13.50 -4.58 7.05
N VAL A 3 -14.51 -4.84 6.21
CA VAL A 3 -15.80 -5.42 6.63
C VAL A 3 -15.66 -6.81 7.26
N PHE A 4 -14.75 -7.63 6.73
CA PHE A 4 -14.59 -9.02 7.14
C PHE A 4 -13.68 -9.16 8.37
N THR A 5 -12.59 -8.40 8.44
CA THR A 5 -11.61 -8.48 9.54
C THR A 5 -11.95 -7.57 10.72
N GLY A 6 -12.85 -6.60 10.54
CA GLY A 6 -13.18 -5.58 11.56
C GLY A 6 -12.07 -4.54 11.78
N MET A 7 -11.02 -4.56 10.96
CA MET A 7 -9.91 -3.60 11.06
C MET A 7 -10.29 -2.23 10.50
N LYS A 8 -9.76 -1.18 11.12
CA LYS A 8 -10.05 0.22 10.76
C LYS A 8 -9.49 0.64 9.39
N GLU A 9 -8.50 -0.06 8.86
CA GLU A 9 -7.71 0.38 7.71
C GLU A 9 -7.28 -0.81 6.87
N GLY A 10 -7.56 -0.76 5.56
CA GLY A 10 -7.19 -1.81 4.60
C GLY A 10 -5.67 -2.03 4.43
N PRO A 11 -5.27 -3.12 3.75
CA PRO A 11 -3.85 -3.44 3.55
C PRO A 11 -3.07 -2.30 2.88
N PHE A 12 -3.65 -1.62 1.90
CA PHE A 12 -3.00 -0.48 1.24
C PHE A 12 -2.76 0.73 2.16
N ALA A 13 -3.66 0.97 3.12
CA ALA A 13 -3.48 2.02 4.11
C ALA A 13 -2.38 1.63 5.13
N LEU A 14 -2.28 0.35 5.47
CA LEU A 14 -1.19 -0.18 6.31
C LEU A 14 0.16 -0.10 5.59
N MET A 15 0.21 -0.43 4.29
CA MET A 15 1.41 -0.27 3.46
C MET A 15 1.88 1.18 3.41
N ASP A 16 0.96 2.14 3.20
CA ASP A 16 1.28 3.57 3.21
C ASP A 16 1.83 4.04 4.56
N LYS A 17 1.41 3.43 5.68
CA LYS A 17 1.94 3.72 7.02
C LYS A 17 3.36 3.20 7.22
N VAL A 18 3.65 2.00 6.71
CA VAL A 18 5.00 1.41 6.77
C VAL A 18 5.96 2.19 5.86
N GLY A 19 5.50 2.55 4.67
CA GLY A 19 6.29 3.19 3.62
C GLY A 19 6.46 2.27 2.42
N LEU A 20 6.10 2.74 1.22
CA LEU A 20 6.07 1.88 0.03
C LEU A 20 7.44 1.40 -0.44
N ASP A 21 8.49 2.18 -0.16
CA ASP A 21 9.88 1.79 -0.35
C ASP A 21 10.29 0.63 0.58
N VAL A 22 9.89 0.67 1.84
CA VAL A 22 10.14 -0.43 2.79
C VAL A 22 9.38 -1.69 2.38
N ILE A 23 8.12 -1.53 1.92
CA ILE A 23 7.35 -2.66 1.40
C ILE A 23 8.05 -3.28 0.19
N TRP A 24 8.55 -2.47 -0.75
CA TRP A 24 9.32 -2.97 -1.88
C TRP A 24 10.53 -3.80 -1.45
N ASP A 25 11.30 -3.31 -0.47
CA ASP A 25 12.48 -4.03 0.02
C ASP A 25 12.09 -5.40 0.64
N ILE A 26 10.99 -5.46 1.39
CA ILE A 26 10.47 -6.72 1.97
C ILE A 26 10.06 -7.70 0.86
N GLU A 27 9.29 -7.24 -0.12
CA GLU A 27 8.85 -8.10 -1.23
C GLU A 27 10.04 -8.59 -2.08
N MET A 28 11.06 -7.75 -2.27
CA MET A 28 12.30 -8.16 -2.93
C MET A 28 13.08 -9.22 -2.14
N VAL A 29 13.00 -9.23 -0.80
CA VAL A 29 13.56 -10.34 -0.01
C VAL A 29 12.85 -11.64 -0.34
N TYR A 30 11.51 -11.66 -0.38
CA TYR A 30 10.74 -12.85 -0.75
C TYR A 30 11.06 -13.33 -2.17
N TYR A 31 11.04 -12.43 -3.16
CA TYR A 31 11.42 -12.76 -4.53
C TYR A 31 12.85 -13.30 -4.64
N ASN A 32 13.79 -12.73 -3.89
CA ASN A 32 15.17 -13.19 -3.91
C ASN A 32 15.36 -14.57 -3.30
N ASP A 33 14.51 -14.98 -2.36
CA ASP A 33 14.54 -16.31 -1.77
C ASP A 33 13.85 -17.33 -2.70
N SER A 34 12.65 -17.01 -3.19
CA SER A 34 11.86 -17.95 -4.00
C SER A 34 12.37 -18.09 -5.44
N LYS A 35 12.92 -17.00 -6.01
CA LYS A 35 13.25 -16.84 -7.43
C LYS A 35 12.06 -17.05 -8.39
N ASP A 36 10.83 -17.14 -7.89
CA ASP A 36 9.64 -17.26 -8.74
C ASP A 36 9.28 -15.88 -9.31
N PRO A 37 9.21 -15.70 -10.64
CA PRO A 37 8.78 -14.44 -11.24
C PRO A 37 7.41 -13.93 -10.76
N LYS A 38 6.53 -14.81 -10.23
CA LYS A 38 5.24 -14.42 -9.65
C LYS A 38 5.36 -13.66 -8.32
N ASP A 39 6.46 -13.86 -7.61
CA ASP A 39 6.74 -13.18 -6.35
C ASP A 39 7.47 -11.84 -6.57
N HIS A 40 7.83 -11.51 -7.81
CA HIS A 40 8.41 -10.21 -8.11
C HIS A 40 7.40 -9.11 -7.75
N PRO A 41 7.79 -8.08 -6.97
CA PRO A 41 6.87 -7.02 -6.58
C PRO A 41 6.27 -6.33 -7.82
N PRO A 42 4.98 -5.97 -7.82
CA PRO A 42 4.33 -5.41 -9.00
C PRO A 42 4.97 -4.10 -9.46
N GLN A 43 5.08 -3.89 -10.78
CA GLN A 43 5.60 -2.64 -11.36
C GLN A 43 4.84 -1.40 -10.87
N ALA A 44 3.53 -1.51 -10.63
CA ALA A 44 2.72 -0.42 -10.10
C ALA A 44 3.21 0.11 -8.74
N LEU A 45 3.81 -0.75 -7.90
CA LEU A 45 4.44 -0.33 -6.64
C LEU A 45 5.73 0.45 -6.91
N ARG A 46 6.57 -0.04 -7.83
CA ARG A 46 7.80 0.64 -8.27
C ARG A 46 7.52 2.04 -8.80
N ASP A 47 6.52 2.18 -9.66
CA ASP A 47 6.16 3.45 -10.28
C ASP A 47 5.72 4.49 -9.23
N LYS A 48 5.08 4.07 -8.14
CA LYS A 48 4.73 4.97 -7.02
C LYS A 48 5.98 5.48 -6.31
N ILE A 49 6.92 4.58 -6.03
CA ILE A 49 8.20 4.91 -5.36
C ILE A 49 9.00 5.89 -6.22
N GLU A 50 9.07 5.66 -7.53
CA GLU A 50 9.78 6.56 -8.46
C GLU A 50 9.15 7.95 -8.55
N ARG A 51 7.83 8.08 -8.33
CA ARG A 51 7.15 9.37 -8.19
C ARG A 51 7.30 10.02 -6.81
N GLY A 52 8.01 9.39 -5.86
CA GLY A 52 8.10 9.86 -4.48
C GLY A 52 6.80 9.67 -3.68
N GLU A 53 5.87 8.84 -4.15
CA GLU A 53 4.62 8.52 -3.47
C GLU A 53 4.86 7.40 -2.44
N LEU A 54 5.59 7.72 -1.38
CA LEU A 54 6.06 6.75 -0.37
C LEU A 54 5.05 6.45 0.76
N GLY A 55 3.83 6.98 0.71
CA GLY A 55 2.80 6.79 1.74
C GLY A 55 2.66 8.00 2.67
N VAL A 56 2.40 7.74 3.95
CA VAL A 56 2.11 8.79 4.96
C VAL A 56 3.28 9.77 5.07
N LYS A 57 4.52 9.28 5.03
CA LYS A 57 5.73 10.10 5.20
C LYS A 57 5.97 11.12 4.08
N SER A 58 5.39 10.91 2.90
CA SER A 58 5.47 11.83 1.75
C SER A 58 4.13 12.52 1.46
N GLY A 59 3.10 12.30 2.29
CA GLY A 59 1.75 12.83 2.08
C GLY A 59 0.95 12.13 0.98
N LYS A 60 1.50 11.12 0.30
CA LYS A 60 0.81 10.39 -0.78
C LYS A 60 1.42 9.01 -1.00
N GLY A 61 0.58 7.99 -1.15
CA GLY A 61 0.94 6.63 -1.57
C GLY A 61 -0.19 6.01 -2.37
N PHE A 62 -0.86 4.99 -1.83
CA PHE A 62 -2.17 4.53 -2.32
C PHE A 62 -3.27 5.56 -2.04
N TYR A 63 -3.19 6.27 -0.91
CA TYR A 63 -4.09 7.35 -0.54
C TYR A 63 -3.35 8.70 -0.46
N THR A 64 -4.12 9.78 -0.46
CA THR A 64 -3.61 11.14 -0.19
C THR A 64 -3.78 11.46 1.30
N TYR A 65 -2.74 11.97 1.94
CA TYR A 65 -2.72 12.30 3.37
C TYR A 65 -2.62 13.82 3.58
N PRO A 66 -3.14 14.38 4.69
CA PRO A 66 -3.65 13.72 5.90
C PRO A 66 -5.11 13.25 5.84
N ASN A 67 -5.82 13.45 4.72
CA ASN A 67 -7.25 13.16 4.57
C ASN A 67 -7.52 12.01 3.58
N PRO A 68 -7.14 10.77 3.90
CA PRO A 68 -7.29 9.66 2.97
C PRO A 68 -8.76 9.24 2.82
N ALA A 69 -9.11 8.79 1.62
CA ALA A 69 -10.48 8.46 1.24
C ALA A 69 -11.14 7.41 2.15
N PHE A 70 -10.35 6.51 2.77
CA PHE A 70 -10.87 5.48 3.67
C PHE A 70 -11.45 6.01 4.99
N LEU A 71 -11.21 7.28 5.34
CA LEU A 71 -11.85 7.92 6.49
C LEU A 71 -13.26 8.43 6.19
N SER A 72 -13.67 8.46 4.91
CA SER A 72 -15.02 8.84 4.55
C SER A 72 -16.04 7.83 5.10
N PRO A 73 -17.15 8.29 5.70
CA PRO A 73 -18.26 7.41 6.11
C PRO A 73 -18.85 6.60 4.94
N ASP A 74 -18.67 7.09 3.71
CA ASP A 74 -19.19 6.48 2.50
C ASP A 74 -18.20 5.51 1.84
N PHE A 75 -16.99 5.36 2.37
CA PHE A 75 -15.92 4.57 1.74
C PHE A 75 -16.30 3.11 1.48
N LEU A 76 -17.12 2.52 2.36
CA LEU A 76 -17.58 1.13 2.25
C LEU A 76 -18.96 1.00 1.62
N LYS A 77 -19.60 2.11 1.25
CA LYS A 77 -20.89 2.05 0.56
C LYS A 77 -20.65 1.63 -0.89
N PRO A 78 -21.42 0.66 -1.42
CA PRO A 78 -21.39 0.35 -2.84
C PRO A 78 -21.64 1.62 -3.67
N LEU A 79 -20.98 1.71 -4.83
CA LEU A 79 -21.21 2.75 -5.83
C LEU A 79 -22.64 2.68 -6.39
#